data_AF-A0AAJ2HZQ6-F1
#
_entry.id   AF-A0AAJ2HZQ6-F1
#
_cell.length_a   1.000
_cell.length_b   1.000
_cell.length_c   1.000
_cell.angle_alpha   90.00
_cell.angle_beta   90.00
_cell.angle_gamma   90.00
#
_symmetry.space_group_name_H-M   'P 1'
#
loop_
_entity.id
_entity.type
_entity.pdbx_description
1 polymer ?
#
loop_
_entity_poly.entity_id
_entity_poly.type
_entity_poly.pdbx_seq_one_letter_code
_entity_poly.pdbx_strand_id
1 'polypeptide(L)'
;MTAHDPAAPDGGSAPGAEFERLLAVMDRLRSPGGCPWDAAQTHESLLRYLVEESYEVVEAVEALEPSERRRTELVEELGDVLLQVVFHSRIGQEHPDGQRFDISDVLAAVTDKLVRRHPAVFPPGDDAAARQAAGTTAATAGAVKASAADSTVVEGTTLDSASPGGTGSDVTGAGSVVVGNATPSDAELAARWDAVKRREKPQRTRIFDGIPPALPALAYAEKALSKARRHGVAGLPEPRPESDEQDRQAEEDALGEELFRRVQDSSARGLDAERALRTVVRRFVRDHDAPLSPAPSDAR
;
A
#
# COMPACT_ATOMS: atom_id res chain seq x y z
N MET A 1 23.14 20.39 -2.75
CA MET A 1 22.09 19.42 -3.13
C MET A 1 21.26 20.07 -4.21
N THR A 2 21.60 19.83 -5.47
CA THR A 2 20.86 20.31 -6.63
C THR A 2 19.55 19.53 -6.74
N ALA A 3 18.42 20.23 -6.78
CA ALA A 3 17.12 19.65 -7.03
C ALA A 3 17.14 18.92 -8.37
N HIS A 4 16.82 17.63 -8.34
CA HIS A 4 16.60 16.87 -9.56
C HIS A 4 15.25 17.30 -10.11
N ASP A 5 15.29 18.09 -11.18
CA ASP A 5 14.12 18.38 -11.99
C ASP A 5 13.73 17.08 -12.72
N PRO A 6 12.51 16.52 -12.54
CA PRO A 6 12.11 15.34 -13.28
C PRO A 6 11.82 15.76 -14.72
N ALA A 7 12.74 15.44 -15.63
CA ALA A 7 12.50 15.55 -17.06
C ALA A 7 11.15 14.87 -17.40
N ALA A 8 10.26 15.62 -18.05
CA ALA A 8 9.00 15.08 -18.55
C ALA A 8 9.29 13.93 -19.53
N PRO A 9 8.64 12.77 -19.41
CA PRO A 9 8.93 11.65 -20.28
C PRO A 9 8.42 11.92 -21.71
N ASP A 10 9.31 11.67 -22.67
CA ASP A 10 9.06 11.71 -24.10
C ASP A 10 7.97 10.68 -24.49
N GLY A 11 6.92 11.14 -25.20
CA GLY A 11 6.05 10.32 -26.06
C GLY A 11 5.17 9.23 -25.43
N GLY A 12 5.25 8.98 -24.12
CA GLY A 12 4.41 8.01 -23.42
C GLY A 12 2.97 8.51 -23.18
N SER A 13 2.00 7.60 -23.26
CA SER A 13 0.64 7.84 -22.77
C SER A 13 0.67 8.31 -21.30
N ALA A 14 -0.13 9.31 -20.96
CA ALA A 14 -0.17 9.84 -19.60
C ALA A 14 -0.58 8.72 -18.62
N PRO A 15 0.00 8.63 -17.40
CA PRO A 15 -0.31 7.56 -16.45
C PRO A 15 -1.82 7.37 -16.17
N GLY A 16 -2.59 8.46 -16.19
CA GLY A 16 -4.05 8.41 -16.07
C GLY A 16 -4.72 7.66 -17.22
N ALA A 17 -4.29 7.89 -18.46
CA ALA A 17 -4.84 7.20 -19.64
C ALA A 17 -4.47 5.70 -19.66
N GLU A 18 -3.26 5.35 -19.20
CA GLU A 18 -2.85 3.95 -19.01
C GLU A 18 -3.74 3.24 -17.97
N PHE A 19 -4.03 3.92 -16.86
CA PHE A 19 -4.90 3.38 -15.83
C PHE A 19 -6.35 3.24 -16.33
N GLU A 20 -6.89 4.25 -17.02
CA GLU A 20 -8.22 4.16 -17.65
C GLU A 20 -8.31 3.00 -18.65
N ARG A 21 -7.25 2.75 -19.44
CA ARG A 21 -7.20 1.57 -20.32
C ARG A 21 -7.29 0.27 -19.50
N LEU A 22 -6.55 0.15 -18.40
CA LEU A 22 -6.61 -1.03 -17.53
C LEU A 22 -8.05 -1.26 -17.01
N LEU A 23 -8.73 -0.20 -16.56
CA LEU A 23 -10.11 -0.29 -16.11
C LEU A 23 -11.05 -0.75 -17.24
N ALA A 24 -10.88 -0.22 -18.45
CA ALA A 24 -11.67 -0.63 -19.62
C ALA A 24 -11.43 -2.11 -20.00
N VAL A 25 -10.18 -2.58 -19.92
CA VAL A 25 -9.85 -4.00 -20.14
C VAL A 25 -10.55 -4.88 -19.11
N MET A 26 -10.45 -4.56 -17.82
CA MET A 26 -11.11 -5.32 -16.75
C MET A 26 -12.63 -5.34 -16.92
N ASP A 27 -13.25 -4.20 -17.23
CA ASP A 27 -14.68 -4.14 -17.46
C ASP A 27 -15.11 -5.03 -18.64
N ARG A 28 -14.32 -5.04 -19.72
CA ARG A 28 -14.58 -5.91 -20.88
C ARG A 28 -14.43 -7.39 -20.53
N LEU A 29 -13.43 -7.75 -19.72
CA LEU A 29 -13.17 -9.15 -19.32
C LEU A 29 -14.33 -9.71 -18.49
N ARG A 30 -14.88 -8.94 -17.55
CA ARG A 30 -15.95 -9.41 -16.65
C ARG A 30 -17.37 -9.22 -17.18
N SER A 31 -17.58 -8.31 -18.14
CA SER A 31 -18.90 -8.07 -18.73
C SER A 31 -19.39 -9.25 -19.60
N PRO A 32 -20.71 -9.35 -19.88
CA PRO A 32 -21.24 -10.37 -20.77
C PRO A 32 -20.53 -10.43 -22.13
N GLY A 33 -20.17 -11.64 -22.56
CA GLY A 33 -19.35 -11.87 -23.76
C GLY A 33 -17.85 -11.63 -23.55
N GLY A 34 -17.40 -11.41 -22.32
CA GLY A 34 -15.99 -11.41 -21.90
C GLY A 34 -15.46 -12.81 -21.57
N CYS A 35 -14.45 -12.87 -20.70
CA CYS A 35 -13.79 -14.10 -20.30
C CYS A 35 -14.61 -14.83 -19.21
N PRO A 36 -14.99 -16.11 -19.42
CA PRO A 36 -15.77 -16.87 -18.43
C PRO A 36 -15.03 -17.05 -17.09
N TRP A 37 -13.71 -17.20 -17.12
CA TRP A 37 -12.90 -17.35 -15.91
C TRP A 37 -12.90 -16.05 -15.10
N ASP A 38 -12.69 -14.90 -15.75
CA ASP A 38 -12.68 -13.61 -15.07
C ASP A 38 -14.04 -13.29 -14.48
N ALA A 39 -15.13 -13.51 -15.21
CA ALA A 39 -16.49 -13.27 -14.73
C ALA A 39 -16.86 -14.14 -13.50
N ALA A 40 -16.30 -15.35 -13.40
CA ALA A 40 -16.59 -16.28 -12.30
C ALA A 40 -15.86 -15.94 -10.98
N GLN A 41 -14.85 -15.06 -11.00
CA GLN A 41 -14.08 -14.74 -9.80
C GLN A 41 -14.88 -13.95 -8.76
N THR A 42 -14.62 -14.25 -7.49
CA THR A 42 -15.15 -13.56 -6.30
C THR A 42 -14.02 -12.93 -5.50
N HIS A 43 -14.35 -12.16 -4.45
CA HIS A 43 -13.31 -11.63 -3.55
C HIS A 43 -12.49 -12.76 -2.92
N GLU A 44 -13.15 -13.85 -2.52
CA GLU A 44 -12.54 -14.98 -1.83
C GLU A 44 -11.66 -15.80 -2.77
N SER A 45 -12.10 -16.05 -4.01
CA SER A 45 -11.31 -16.85 -4.97
C SER A 45 -10.00 -16.17 -5.36
N LEU A 46 -9.96 -14.83 -5.30
CA LEU A 46 -8.79 -14.03 -5.67
C LEU A 46 -7.75 -13.88 -4.56
N LEU A 47 -8.08 -14.18 -3.30
CA LEU A 47 -7.17 -13.99 -2.17
C LEU A 47 -5.86 -14.76 -2.33
N ARG A 48 -5.89 -15.95 -2.94
CA ARG A 48 -4.67 -16.73 -3.21
C ARG A 48 -3.70 -15.97 -4.11
N TYR A 49 -4.22 -15.37 -5.19
CA TYR A 49 -3.42 -14.67 -6.19
C TYR A 49 -2.86 -13.39 -5.57
N LEU A 50 -3.68 -12.62 -4.87
CA LEU A 50 -3.19 -11.44 -4.16
C LEU A 50 -2.03 -11.74 -3.19
N VAL A 51 -2.07 -12.87 -2.50
CA VAL A 51 -0.97 -13.29 -1.63
C VAL A 51 0.24 -13.73 -2.46
N GLU A 52 0.05 -14.56 -3.49
CA GLU A 52 1.09 -14.99 -4.43
C GLU A 52 1.83 -13.76 -5.02
N GLU A 53 1.14 -12.84 -5.70
CA GLU A 53 1.75 -11.65 -6.32
C GLU A 53 2.44 -10.73 -5.31
N SER A 54 1.88 -10.62 -4.09
CA SER A 54 2.52 -9.84 -3.03
C SER A 54 3.88 -10.41 -2.63
N TYR A 55 4.04 -11.73 -2.67
CA TYR A 55 5.31 -12.39 -2.40
C TYR A 55 6.24 -12.37 -3.60
N GLU A 56 5.74 -12.35 -4.84
CA GLU A 56 6.57 -12.15 -6.03
C GLU A 56 7.20 -10.74 -6.03
N VAL A 57 6.46 -9.70 -5.63
CA VAL A 57 7.04 -8.36 -5.37
C VAL A 57 8.16 -8.44 -4.31
N VAL A 58 7.94 -9.17 -3.21
CA VAL A 58 8.96 -9.36 -2.15
C VAL A 58 10.19 -10.06 -2.72
N GLU A 59 10.00 -11.08 -3.56
CA GLU A 59 11.08 -11.80 -4.22
C GLU A 59 11.88 -10.88 -5.15
N ALA A 60 11.23 -10.14 -6.04
CA ALA A 60 11.89 -9.20 -6.94
C ALA A 60 12.74 -8.17 -6.17
N VAL A 61 12.27 -7.73 -4.98
CA VAL A 61 12.99 -6.77 -4.14
C VAL A 61 14.15 -7.39 -3.35
N GLU A 62 13.98 -8.61 -2.85
CA GLU A 62 14.92 -9.23 -1.91
C GLU A 62 15.86 -10.25 -2.53
N ALA A 63 15.54 -10.82 -3.69
CA ALA A 63 16.33 -11.86 -4.35
C ALA A 63 17.25 -11.30 -5.43
N LEU A 64 16.84 -10.20 -6.06
CA LEU A 64 17.57 -9.64 -7.19
C LEU A 64 18.41 -8.43 -6.80
N GLU A 65 19.61 -8.36 -7.34
CA GLU A 65 20.40 -7.13 -7.29
C GLU A 65 19.80 -6.06 -8.21
N PRO A 66 20.00 -4.76 -7.89
CA PRO A 66 19.62 -3.66 -8.77
C PRO A 66 20.14 -3.87 -10.20
N SER A 67 19.22 -4.15 -11.12
CA SER A 67 19.50 -4.55 -12.50
C SER A 67 18.28 -4.28 -13.38
N GLU A 68 18.46 -4.31 -14.71
CA GLU A 68 17.35 -4.21 -15.65
C GLU A 68 16.35 -5.35 -15.45
N ARG A 69 16.84 -6.56 -15.18
CA ARG A 69 16.02 -7.72 -14.82
C ARG A 69 15.13 -7.42 -13.61
N ARG A 70 15.72 -6.94 -12.50
CA ARG A 70 14.97 -6.56 -11.29
C ARG A 70 13.90 -5.52 -11.59
N ARG A 71 14.23 -4.51 -12.41
CA ARG A 71 13.27 -3.49 -12.81
C ARG A 71 12.10 -4.10 -13.60
N THR A 72 12.38 -5.01 -14.53
CA THR A 72 11.34 -5.67 -15.33
C THR A 72 10.41 -6.50 -14.45
N GLU A 73 10.96 -7.42 -13.66
CA GLU A 73 10.16 -8.27 -12.75
C GLU A 73 9.37 -7.38 -11.77
N LEU A 74 10.01 -6.39 -11.14
CA LEU A 74 9.30 -5.52 -10.19
C LEU A 74 8.14 -4.73 -10.84
N VAL A 75 8.24 -4.34 -12.11
CA VAL A 75 7.15 -3.66 -12.82
C VAL A 75 6.00 -4.63 -13.11
N GLU A 76 6.32 -5.87 -13.48
CA GLU A 76 5.35 -6.94 -13.71
C GLU A 76 4.58 -7.23 -12.41
N GLU A 77 5.29 -7.55 -11.33
CA GLU A 77 4.66 -7.94 -10.05
C GLU A 77 3.87 -6.80 -9.40
N LEU A 78 4.35 -5.55 -9.49
CA LEU A 78 3.58 -4.40 -9.03
C LEU A 78 2.32 -4.18 -9.88
N GLY A 79 2.39 -4.51 -11.18
CA GLY A 79 1.25 -4.55 -12.08
C GLY A 79 0.24 -5.59 -11.66
N ASP A 80 0.67 -6.78 -11.26
CA ASP A 80 -0.22 -7.87 -10.85
C ASP A 80 -0.86 -7.61 -9.48
N VAL A 81 -0.14 -7.00 -8.54
CA VAL A 81 -0.76 -6.48 -7.30
C VAL A 81 -1.80 -5.38 -7.61
N LEU A 82 -1.51 -4.47 -8.53
CA LEU A 82 -2.47 -3.44 -8.96
C LEU A 82 -3.69 -4.06 -9.65
N LEU A 83 -3.49 -5.11 -10.46
CA LEU A 83 -4.55 -5.86 -11.11
C LEU A 83 -5.53 -6.39 -10.07
N GLN A 84 -5.06 -6.97 -8.96
CA GLN A 84 -5.95 -7.45 -7.89
C GLN A 84 -6.81 -6.33 -7.29
N VAL A 85 -6.26 -5.12 -7.10
CA VAL A 85 -7.04 -3.96 -6.61
C VAL A 85 -8.13 -3.57 -7.60
N VAL A 86 -7.81 -3.53 -8.89
CA VAL A 86 -8.77 -3.23 -9.97
C VAL A 86 -9.84 -4.32 -10.06
N PHE A 87 -9.45 -5.58 -9.96
CA PHE A 87 -10.34 -6.74 -10.03
C PHE A 87 -11.36 -6.73 -8.87
N HIS A 88 -10.89 -6.59 -7.63
CA HIS A 88 -11.77 -6.47 -6.47
C HIS A 88 -12.68 -5.24 -6.55
N SER A 89 -12.19 -4.12 -7.11
CA SER A 89 -13.01 -2.92 -7.31
C SER A 89 -14.10 -3.15 -8.36
N ARG A 90 -13.84 -3.95 -9.40
CA ARG A 90 -14.84 -4.30 -10.41
C ARG A 90 -15.89 -5.27 -9.88
N ILE A 91 -15.50 -6.24 -9.04
CA ILE A 91 -16.43 -7.08 -8.27
C ILE A 91 -17.25 -6.22 -7.30
N GLY A 92 -16.59 -5.25 -6.65
CA GLY A 92 -17.19 -4.22 -5.79
C GLY A 92 -18.41 -3.56 -6.44
N GLN A 93 -18.31 -3.26 -7.73
CA GLN A 93 -19.39 -2.66 -8.50
C GLN A 93 -20.57 -3.61 -8.70
N GLU A 94 -20.38 -4.92 -8.69
CA GLU A 94 -21.47 -5.87 -8.99
C GLU A 94 -22.37 -6.14 -7.78
N HIS A 95 -21.95 -5.72 -6.58
CA HIS A 95 -22.72 -5.97 -5.36
C HIS A 95 -24.07 -5.23 -5.34
N PRO A 96 -25.10 -5.85 -4.75
CA PRO A 96 -26.41 -5.22 -4.57
C PRO A 96 -26.36 -4.03 -3.60
N ASP A 97 -27.44 -3.23 -3.63
CA ASP A 97 -27.51 -1.93 -2.95
C ASP A 97 -27.09 -1.98 -1.48
N GLY A 98 -26.19 -1.06 -1.11
CA GLY A 98 -25.65 -0.89 0.24
C GLY A 98 -24.23 -1.44 0.45
N GLN A 99 -23.71 -2.28 -0.45
CA GLN A 99 -22.34 -2.82 -0.38
C GLN A 99 -21.47 -2.51 -1.61
N ARG A 100 -22.06 -1.85 -2.61
CA ARG A 100 -21.38 -1.44 -3.84
C ARG A 100 -20.28 -0.42 -3.55
N PHE A 101 -19.11 -0.63 -4.17
CA PHE A 101 -18.04 0.35 -4.26
C PHE A 101 -17.28 0.18 -5.58
N ASP A 102 -16.50 1.17 -5.99
CA ASP A 102 -15.65 1.07 -7.18
C ASP A 102 -14.21 1.54 -6.93
N ILE A 103 -13.42 1.61 -8.01
CA ILE A 103 -12.02 2.02 -7.92
C ILE A 103 -11.88 3.49 -7.51
N SER A 104 -12.84 4.34 -7.84
CA SER A 104 -12.87 5.75 -7.42
C SER A 104 -13.05 5.84 -5.90
N ASP A 105 -13.91 5.01 -5.31
CA ASP A 105 -14.07 4.93 -3.85
C ASP A 105 -12.76 4.51 -3.17
N VAL A 106 -12.07 3.50 -3.72
CA VAL A 106 -10.77 3.03 -3.20
C VAL A 106 -9.71 4.14 -3.28
N LEU A 107 -9.61 4.81 -4.44
CA LEU A 107 -8.66 5.90 -4.68
C LEU A 107 -8.94 7.11 -3.78
N ALA A 108 -10.20 7.51 -3.65
CA ALA A 108 -10.61 8.59 -2.75
C ALA A 108 -10.27 8.24 -1.30
N ALA A 109 -10.63 7.03 -0.84
CA ALA A 109 -10.39 6.58 0.52
C ALA A 109 -8.90 6.55 0.89
N VAL A 110 -8.02 6.07 -0.01
CA VAL A 110 -6.57 6.08 0.24
C VAL A 110 -5.98 7.49 0.15
N THR A 111 -6.42 8.30 -0.82
CA THR A 111 -5.91 9.66 -1.03
C THR A 111 -6.29 10.58 0.11
N ASP A 112 -7.57 10.64 0.48
CA ASP A 112 -8.05 11.46 1.60
C ASP A 112 -7.40 11.05 2.92
N LYS A 113 -7.15 9.75 3.09
CA LYS A 113 -6.42 9.23 4.25
C LYS A 113 -4.96 9.67 4.25
N LEU A 114 -4.27 9.65 3.11
CA LEU A 114 -2.89 10.13 3.04
C LEU A 114 -2.82 11.64 3.30
N VAL A 115 -3.67 12.44 2.65
CA VAL A 115 -3.75 13.88 2.86
C VAL A 115 -4.00 14.21 4.34
N ARG A 116 -5.06 13.65 4.92
CA ARG A 116 -5.43 13.90 6.34
C ARG A 116 -4.33 13.49 7.33
N ARG A 117 -3.53 12.47 7.00
CA ARG A 117 -2.45 11.98 7.88
C ARG A 117 -1.14 12.76 7.76
N HIS A 118 -1.01 13.66 6.79
CA HIS A 118 0.20 14.45 6.56
C HIS A 118 -0.10 15.96 6.54
N PRO A 119 -0.65 16.55 7.62
CA PRO A 119 -1.00 17.97 7.66
C PRO A 119 0.20 18.93 7.54
N ALA A 120 1.43 18.42 7.77
CA ALA A 120 2.64 19.19 7.54
C ALA A 120 3.01 19.31 6.05
N VAL A 121 2.52 18.39 5.22
CA VAL A 121 2.69 18.40 3.75
C VAL A 121 1.46 18.99 3.06
N PHE A 122 0.26 18.74 3.61
CA PHE A 122 -1.02 19.22 3.11
C PHE A 122 -1.75 20.05 4.19
N PRO A 123 -1.44 21.35 4.33
CA PRO A 123 -2.11 22.23 5.28
C PRO A 123 -3.61 22.37 4.97
N PRO A 124 -4.47 22.62 5.98
CA PRO A 124 -5.89 22.85 5.76
C PRO A 124 -6.13 24.01 4.78
N GLY A 125 -6.76 23.72 3.64
CA GLY A 125 -7.04 24.70 2.58
C GLY A 125 -6.25 24.49 1.28
N ASP A 126 -5.11 23.78 1.31
CA ASP A 126 -4.27 23.54 0.13
C ASP A 126 -4.75 22.34 -0.73
N ASP A 127 -5.64 21.51 -0.19
CA ASP A 127 -6.21 20.34 -0.88
C ASP A 127 -7.06 20.69 -2.12
N ALA A 128 -7.44 21.96 -2.28
CA ALA A 128 -8.17 22.42 -3.46
C ALA A 128 -7.36 22.24 -4.75
N ALA A 129 -6.03 22.43 -4.69
CA ALA A 129 -5.15 22.25 -5.84
C ALA A 129 -5.03 20.78 -6.27
N ALA A 130 -4.97 19.84 -5.31
CA ALA A 130 -4.95 18.40 -5.59
C ALA A 130 -6.28 17.90 -6.19
N ARG A 131 -7.41 18.46 -5.75
CA ARG A 131 -8.74 18.14 -6.29
C ARG A 131 -8.98 18.71 -7.70
N GLN A 132 -8.41 19.88 -8.02
CA GLN A 132 -8.59 20.54 -9.32
C GLN A 132 -7.76 19.88 -10.45
N ALA A 133 -6.59 19.33 -10.14
CA ALA A 133 -5.76 18.58 -11.09
C ALA A 133 -6.45 17.30 -11.59
N ALA A 134 -7.23 16.62 -10.74
CA ALA A 134 -8.01 15.44 -11.12
C ALA A 134 -9.34 15.78 -11.83
N GLY A 135 -9.93 16.95 -11.58
CA GLY A 135 -11.19 17.37 -12.19
C GLY A 135 -11.08 17.75 -13.67
N THR A 136 -9.87 18.07 -14.15
CA THR A 136 -9.68 18.52 -15.55
C THR A 136 -9.68 17.34 -16.54
N THR A 137 -9.34 16.12 -16.10
CA THR A 137 -9.42 14.90 -16.93
C THR A 137 -10.79 14.21 -16.87
N ALA A 138 -11.49 14.27 -15.74
CA ALA A 138 -12.83 13.71 -15.59
C ALA A 138 -13.91 14.47 -16.40
N ALA A 139 -13.75 15.78 -16.58
CA ALA A 139 -14.68 16.58 -17.38
C ALA A 139 -14.70 16.18 -18.88
N THR A 140 -13.62 15.56 -19.38
CA THR A 140 -13.54 15.04 -20.75
C THR A 140 -14.09 13.61 -20.92
N ALA A 141 -14.17 12.81 -19.85
CA ALA A 141 -14.72 11.44 -19.92
C ALA A 141 -16.26 11.39 -19.79
N GLY A 142 -16.85 12.34 -19.05
CA GLY A 142 -18.32 12.45 -18.90
C GLY A 142 -19.06 12.99 -20.14
N ALA A 143 -18.35 13.55 -21.12
CA ALA A 143 -18.94 14.22 -22.28
C ALA A 143 -19.26 13.27 -23.47
N VAL A 144 -18.84 12.00 -23.45
CA VAL A 144 -19.05 11.07 -24.59
C VAL A 144 -20.47 10.46 -24.61
N LYS A 145 -21.31 10.72 -23.60
CA LYS A 145 -22.69 10.19 -23.54
C LYS A 145 -23.83 11.20 -23.66
N ALA A 146 -23.56 12.47 -23.93
CA ALA A 146 -24.63 13.44 -24.15
C ALA A 146 -24.22 14.54 -25.14
N SER A 147 -24.49 14.33 -26.43
CA SER A 147 -24.92 15.39 -27.37
C SER A 147 -25.06 14.83 -28.78
N ALA A 148 -26.24 14.32 -29.09
CA ALA A 148 -26.81 14.41 -30.43
C ALA A 148 -28.11 15.20 -30.30
N ALA A 149 -28.06 16.52 -30.50
CA ALA A 149 -29.07 17.32 -31.19
C ALA A 149 -28.82 18.83 -31.02
N ASP A 150 -28.63 19.44 -32.18
CA ASP A 150 -29.12 20.76 -32.60
C ASP A 150 -28.35 22.04 -32.27
N SER A 151 -28.10 22.77 -33.35
CA SER A 151 -27.31 23.99 -33.47
C SER A 151 -28.24 25.19 -33.42
N THR A 152 -27.90 26.22 -32.64
CA THR A 152 -28.18 27.61 -33.06
C THR A 152 -27.08 28.56 -32.58
N VAL A 153 -26.65 29.39 -33.53
CA VAL A 153 -25.61 30.41 -33.46
C VAL A 153 -26.23 31.73 -32.98
N VAL A 154 -25.57 32.47 -32.09
CA VAL A 154 -25.64 33.94 -32.02
C VAL A 154 -24.30 34.51 -31.53
N GLU A 155 -23.80 35.52 -32.27
CA GLU A 155 -22.56 36.28 -32.08
C GLU A 155 -22.66 37.45 -31.06
N GLY A 156 -21.48 37.93 -30.63
CA GLY A 156 -21.21 39.31 -30.19
C GLY A 156 -21.07 39.52 -28.68
N THR A 157 -20.17 40.33 -28.10
CA THR A 157 -19.18 41.30 -28.60
C THR A 157 -18.22 41.61 -27.43
N THR A 158 -17.02 42.07 -27.74
CA THR A 158 -15.94 42.56 -26.86
C THR A 158 -16.33 43.73 -25.96
N LEU A 159 -15.60 43.93 -24.84
CA LEU A 159 -14.96 45.20 -24.45
C LEU A 159 -14.14 45.11 -23.14
N ASP A 160 -12.84 45.32 -23.34
CA ASP A 160 -11.79 45.97 -22.54
C ASP A 160 -12.18 46.84 -21.32
N SER A 161 -11.39 46.81 -20.24
CA SER A 161 -10.67 47.98 -19.67
C SER A 161 -10.13 47.83 -18.23
N ALA A 162 -8.81 48.02 -18.11
CA ALA A 162 -8.02 48.84 -17.17
C ALA A 162 -8.24 48.85 -15.61
N SER A 163 -7.09 48.62 -14.94
CA SER A 163 -6.62 49.01 -13.58
C SER A 163 -6.61 50.55 -13.33
N PRO A 164 -6.03 51.19 -12.25
CA PRO A 164 -5.25 50.71 -11.08
C PRO A 164 -5.48 51.45 -9.72
N GLY A 165 -4.68 51.11 -8.69
CA GLY A 165 -4.29 51.98 -7.55
C GLY A 165 -4.41 51.29 -6.19
N GLY A 166 -3.46 51.31 -5.24
CA GLY A 166 -2.23 52.07 -5.04
C GLY A 166 -2.09 52.39 -3.54
N THR A 167 -0.86 52.35 -3.01
CA THR A 167 -0.39 52.80 -1.66
C THR A 167 -0.72 51.88 -0.48
N GLY A 168 0.13 51.62 0.52
CA GLY A 168 1.47 52.10 0.90
C GLY A 168 1.66 51.87 2.41
N SER A 169 2.86 51.44 2.82
CA SER A 169 3.46 51.46 4.18
C SER A 169 2.67 50.96 5.41
N ASP A 170 3.22 49.99 6.14
CA ASP A 170 4.05 50.34 7.31
C ASP A 170 4.84 49.15 7.85
N VAL A 171 6.11 49.44 8.14
CA VAL A 171 7.09 48.57 8.78
C VAL A 171 7.08 48.83 10.27
N THR A 172 6.73 47.83 11.07
CA THR A 172 7.15 47.78 12.49
C THR A 172 7.65 46.39 12.81
N GLY A 173 8.96 46.31 13.05
CA GLY A 173 9.65 45.10 13.47
C GLY A 173 9.21 44.65 14.85
N ALA A 174 8.77 43.40 14.94
CA ALA A 174 8.79 42.60 16.15
C ALA A 174 9.78 41.47 15.92
N GLY A 175 10.73 41.32 16.85
CA GLY A 175 11.80 40.35 16.77
C GLY A 175 11.27 38.95 16.51
N SER A 176 11.65 38.40 15.37
CA SER A 176 11.45 37.00 15.04
C SER A 176 12.28 36.17 16.01
N VAL A 177 11.63 35.63 17.03
CA VAL A 177 12.13 34.45 17.73
C VAL A 177 12.22 33.38 16.67
N VAL A 178 13.44 33.11 16.21
CA VAL A 178 13.74 31.93 15.41
C VAL A 178 13.47 30.73 16.31
N VAL A 179 12.21 30.27 16.31
CA VAL A 179 11.87 28.92 16.77
C VAL A 179 12.63 28.02 15.81
N GLY A 180 13.78 27.52 16.27
CA GLY A 180 14.57 26.58 15.51
C GLY A 180 13.65 25.46 15.06
N ASN A 181 13.49 25.31 13.76
CA ASN A 181 12.77 24.19 13.14
C ASN A 181 13.65 22.95 13.34
N ALA A 182 13.70 22.45 14.57
CA ALA A 182 14.34 21.18 14.86
C ALA A 182 13.53 20.12 14.13
N THR A 183 14.18 19.42 13.19
CA THR A 183 13.57 18.25 12.55
C THR A 183 13.15 17.28 13.65
N PRO A 184 11.86 16.92 13.73
CA PRO A 184 11.41 15.98 14.74
C PRO A 184 12.17 14.65 14.58
N SER A 185 12.55 14.06 15.71
CA SER A 185 13.17 12.75 15.73
C SER A 185 12.24 11.67 15.17
N ASP A 186 12.81 10.56 14.70
CA ASP A 186 12.03 9.41 14.21
C ASP A 186 11.03 8.90 15.25
N ALA A 187 11.38 8.95 16.54
CA ALA A 187 10.51 8.58 17.64
C ALA A 187 9.30 9.52 17.76
N GLU A 188 9.51 10.83 17.60
CA GLU A 188 8.43 11.82 17.62
C GLU A 188 7.52 11.70 16.39
N LEU A 189 8.11 11.47 15.20
CA LEU A 189 7.36 11.20 13.98
C LEU A 189 6.49 9.94 14.11
N ALA A 190 7.05 8.85 14.64
CA ALA A 190 6.31 7.61 14.89
C ALA A 190 5.18 7.82 15.92
N ALA A 191 5.44 8.54 17.02
CA ALA A 191 4.44 8.83 18.04
C ALA A 191 3.27 9.68 17.49
N ARG A 192 3.58 10.70 16.67
CA ARG A 192 2.58 11.52 15.98
C ARG A 192 1.72 10.67 15.04
N TRP A 193 2.35 9.80 14.25
CA TRP A 193 1.66 8.89 13.34
C TRP A 193 0.73 7.92 14.08
N ASP A 194 1.17 7.38 15.20
CA ASP A 194 0.36 6.48 16.03
C ASP A 194 -0.83 7.22 16.66
N ALA A 195 -0.68 8.47 17.08
CA ALA A 195 -1.78 9.29 17.59
C ALA A 195 -2.87 9.52 16.53
N VAL A 196 -2.47 9.79 15.28
CA VAL A 196 -3.43 9.94 14.16
C VAL A 196 -4.18 8.64 13.91
N LYS A 197 -3.47 7.50 13.86
CA LYS A 197 -4.09 6.17 13.65
C LYS A 197 -5.10 5.79 14.74
N ARG A 198 -4.87 6.17 16.01
CA ARG A 198 -5.80 5.89 17.11
C ARG A 198 -7.10 6.69 16.98
N ARG A 199 -7.02 7.96 16.61
CA ARG A 199 -8.21 8.82 16.45
C ARG A 199 -9.14 8.33 15.34
N GLU A 200 -8.59 7.77 14.27
CA GLU A 200 -9.35 7.27 13.13
C GLU A 200 -10.03 5.92 13.37
N LYS A 201 -9.68 5.20 14.44
CA LYS A 201 -10.18 3.84 14.71
C LYS A 201 -10.71 3.70 16.13
N PRO A 202 -11.78 4.43 16.50
CA PRO A 202 -12.35 4.38 17.86
C PRO A 202 -12.83 2.98 18.27
N GLN A 203 -13.13 2.11 17.30
CA GLN A 203 -13.48 0.70 17.53
C GLN A 203 -12.32 -0.15 18.06
N ARG A 204 -11.07 0.31 17.97
CA ARG A 204 -9.91 -0.41 18.53
C ARG A 204 -9.82 -0.10 20.01
N THR A 205 -10.21 -1.06 20.83
CA THR A 205 -10.31 -0.95 22.30
C THR A 205 -9.24 -1.75 23.04
N ARG A 206 -8.59 -2.73 22.38
CA ARG A 206 -7.53 -3.56 22.97
C ARG A 206 -6.17 -3.28 22.33
N ILE A 207 -5.10 -3.55 23.08
CA ILE A 207 -3.70 -3.32 22.66
C ILE A 207 -3.43 -3.97 21.29
N PHE A 208 -3.83 -5.23 21.12
CA PHE A 208 -3.51 -5.99 19.91
C PHE A 208 -4.48 -5.75 18.74
N ASP A 209 -5.51 -4.90 18.86
CA ASP A 209 -6.54 -4.74 17.82
C ASP A 209 -6.01 -4.30 16.45
N GLY A 210 -6.40 -5.05 15.42
CA GLY A 210 -6.04 -4.78 14.04
C GLY A 210 -4.62 -5.19 13.64
N ILE A 211 -4.04 -6.15 14.36
CA ILE A 211 -3.03 -7.05 13.78
C ILE A 211 -3.81 -8.13 13.00
N PRO A 212 -3.58 -8.29 11.69
CA PRO A 212 -4.24 -9.34 10.93
C PRO A 212 -3.78 -10.73 11.41
N PRO A 213 -4.70 -11.63 11.76
CA PRO A 213 -4.34 -12.98 12.24
C PRO A 213 -3.78 -13.87 11.11
N ALA A 214 -4.02 -13.52 9.84
CA ALA A 214 -3.52 -14.24 8.68
C ALA A 214 -2.05 -13.91 8.32
N LEU A 215 -1.37 -13.06 9.10
CA LEU A 215 0.06 -12.81 8.90
C LEU A 215 0.87 -14.09 9.15
N PRO A 216 1.98 -14.29 8.42
CA PRO A 216 2.98 -15.31 8.77
C PRO A 216 3.41 -15.17 10.23
N ALA A 217 3.72 -16.29 10.88
CA ALA A 217 3.93 -16.35 12.32
C ALA A 217 4.99 -15.37 12.83
N LEU A 218 6.12 -15.20 12.13
CA LEU A 218 7.17 -14.28 12.57
C LEU A 218 6.75 -12.82 12.38
N ALA A 219 6.19 -12.47 11.22
CA ALA A 219 5.62 -11.14 11.00
C ALA A 219 4.49 -10.79 12.00
N TYR A 220 3.65 -11.76 12.34
CA TYR A 220 2.61 -11.62 13.36
C TYR A 220 3.21 -11.35 14.74
N ALA A 221 4.19 -12.15 15.16
CA ALA A 221 4.93 -11.97 16.41
C ALA A 221 5.61 -10.60 16.48
N GLU A 222 6.25 -10.15 15.40
CA GLU A 222 6.86 -8.81 15.32
C GLU A 222 5.86 -7.69 15.49
N LYS A 223 4.67 -7.79 14.87
CA LYS A 223 3.61 -6.79 15.07
C LYS A 223 3.10 -6.81 16.50
N ALA A 224 2.93 -7.98 17.10
CA ALA A 224 2.54 -8.12 18.50
C ALA A 224 3.58 -7.48 19.42
N LEU A 225 4.87 -7.79 19.26
CA LEU A 225 5.99 -7.23 20.01
C LEU A 225 6.15 -5.71 19.82
N SER A 226 5.97 -5.23 18.59
CA SER A 226 5.96 -3.80 18.28
C SER A 226 4.85 -3.09 19.06
N LYS A 227 3.65 -3.67 19.15
CA LYS A 227 2.56 -3.11 19.96
C LYS A 227 2.79 -3.25 21.45
N ALA A 228 3.28 -4.40 21.92
CA ALA A 228 3.61 -4.64 23.31
C ALA A 228 4.56 -3.57 23.84
N ARG A 229 5.69 -3.32 23.13
CA ARG A 229 6.65 -2.28 23.47
C ARG A 229 6.05 -0.87 23.51
N ARG A 230 5.23 -0.52 22.51
CA ARG A 230 4.53 0.80 22.49
C ARG A 230 3.64 1.01 23.71
N HIS A 231 3.11 -0.06 24.29
CA HIS A 231 2.19 0.00 25.43
C HIS A 231 2.83 -0.44 26.75
N GLY A 232 4.16 -0.60 26.80
CA GLY A 232 4.88 -0.99 28.01
C GLY A 232 4.59 -2.42 28.48
N VAL A 233 4.07 -3.28 27.61
CA VAL A 233 3.86 -4.69 27.92
C VAL A 233 5.20 -5.41 27.79
N ALA A 234 5.63 -6.06 28.87
CA ALA A 234 6.83 -6.86 28.91
C ALA A 234 6.76 -8.03 27.92
N GLY A 235 7.92 -8.47 27.44
CA GLY A 235 8.06 -9.64 26.59
C GLY A 235 7.73 -10.95 27.30
N LEU A 236 8.04 -12.08 26.65
CA LEU A 236 7.98 -13.36 27.35
C LEU A 236 8.94 -13.36 28.57
N PRO A 237 8.53 -13.93 29.71
CA PRO A 237 9.40 -14.12 30.86
C PRO A 237 10.54 -15.11 30.54
N GLU A 238 11.46 -15.26 31.50
CA GLU A 238 12.51 -16.28 31.44
C GLU A 238 11.95 -17.68 31.14
N PRO A 239 12.73 -18.57 30.49
CA PRO A 239 12.26 -19.87 30.05
C PRO A 239 11.56 -20.66 31.16
N ARG A 240 10.46 -21.33 30.81
CA ARG A 240 9.84 -22.30 31.72
C ARG A 240 10.83 -23.44 31.99
N PRO A 241 10.84 -24.02 33.19
CA PRO A 241 11.59 -25.24 33.46
C PRO A 241 11.17 -26.35 32.49
N GLU A 242 12.08 -27.30 32.24
CA GLU A 242 11.86 -28.44 31.33
C GLU A 242 10.50 -29.09 31.59
N SER A 243 9.67 -29.14 30.54
CA SER A 243 8.39 -29.83 30.57
C SER A 243 8.59 -31.34 30.63
N ASP A 244 7.59 -32.08 31.10
CA ASP A 244 7.60 -33.54 30.98
C ASP A 244 7.83 -33.93 29.51
N GLU A 245 8.98 -34.55 29.21
CA GLU A 245 9.43 -34.96 27.85
C GLU A 245 8.47 -35.94 27.13
N GLN A 246 7.39 -36.33 27.80
CA GLN A 246 6.35 -37.21 27.26
C GLN A 246 5.13 -36.44 26.75
N ASP A 247 5.05 -35.13 27.04
CA ASP A 247 3.97 -34.27 26.58
C ASP A 247 4.37 -33.53 25.31
N ARG A 248 3.90 -34.04 24.17
CA ARG A 248 4.12 -33.44 22.85
C ARG A 248 3.64 -31.98 22.77
N GLN A 249 2.53 -31.64 23.43
CA GLN A 249 2.01 -30.27 23.39
C GLN A 249 2.95 -29.34 24.16
N ALA A 250 3.48 -29.79 25.30
CA ALA A 250 4.43 -29.02 26.08
C ALA A 250 5.75 -28.78 25.31
N GLU A 251 6.23 -29.78 24.56
CA GLU A 251 7.38 -29.61 23.66
C GLU A 251 7.11 -28.57 22.56
N GLU A 252 5.94 -28.62 21.91
CA GLU A 252 5.55 -27.66 20.87
C GLU A 252 5.41 -26.23 21.43
N ASP A 253 4.84 -26.09 22.62
CA ASP A 253 4.72 -24.82 23.33
C ASP A 253 6.11 -24.25 23.67
N ALA A 254 7.02 -25.09 24.16
CA ALA A 254 8.41 -24.69 24.46
C ALA A 254 9.16 -24.22 23.20
N LEU A 255 9.00 -24.92 22.07
CA LEU A 255 9.54 -24.51 20.78
C LEU A 255 8.94 -23.16 20.34
N GLY A 256 7.63 -22.99 20.48
CA GLY A 256 6.94 -21.73 20.17
C GLY A 256 7.48 -20.55 20.98
N GLU A 257 7.71 -20.73 22.28
CA GLU A 257 8.31 -19.71 23.14
C GLU A 257 9.77 -19.40 22.74
N GLU A 258 10.56 -20.40 22.34
CA GLU A 258 11.92 -20.18 21.85
C GLU A 258 11.93 -19.36 20.56
N LEU A 259 11.10 -19.74 19.57
CA LEU A 259 10.96 -19.00 18.31
C LEU A 259 10.52 -17.56 18.58
N PHE A 260 9.53 -17.36 19.46
CA PHE A 260 9.07 -16.03 19.83
C PHE A 260 10.16 -15.19 20.50
N ARG A 261 10.99 -15.79 21.37
CA ARG A 261 12.15 -15.13 21.98
C ARG A 261 13.16 -14.67 20.92
N ARG A 262 13.44 -15.49 19.90
CA ARG A 262 14.31 -15.09 18.77
C ARG A 262 13.75 -13.87 18.03
N VAL A 263 12.44 -13.82 17.81
CA VAL A 263 11.77 -12.66 17.20
C VAL A 263 11.82 -11.43 18.11
N GLN A 264 11.67 -11.62 19.42
CA GLN A 264 11.79 -10.53 20.41
C GLN A 264 13.18 -9.90 20.36
N ASP A 265 14.23 -10.71 20.35
CA ASP A 265 15.62 -10.26 20.29
C ASP A 265 15.96 -9.58 18.95
N SER A 266 15.48 -10.13 17.83
CA SER A 266 15.66 -9.53 16.50
C SER A 266 14.96 -8.18 16.44
N SER A 267 13.72 -8.10 16.93
CA SER A 267 12.91 -6.90 16.91
C SER A 267 13.49 -5.80 17.82
N ALA A 268 14.10 -6.16 18.94
CA ALA A 268 14.83 -5.23 19.81
C ALA A 268 16.03 -4.57 19.10
N ARG A 269 16.61 -5.27 18.11
CA ARG A 269 17.73 -4.82 17.28
C ARG A 269 17.30 -4.18 15.95
N GLY A 270 16.00 -4.04 15.71
CA GLY A 270 15.47 -3.52 14.44
C GLY A 270 15.65 -4.47 13.25
N LEU A 271 15.87 -5.76 13.51
CA LEU A 271 15.95 -6.79 12.48
C LEU A 271 14.55 -7.34 12.17
N ASP A 272 14.31 -7.61 10.89
CA ASP A 272 13.14 -8.31 10.38
C ASP A 272 13.44 -9.83 10.33
N ALA A 273 12.85 -10.57 11.27
CA ALA A 273 13.00 -12.01 11.45
C ALA A 273 12.43 -12.81 10.28
N GLU A 274 11.31 -12.37 9.71
CA GLU A 274 10.66 -13.00 8.57
C GLU A 274 11.59 -12.96 7.34
N ARG A 275 12.13 -11.78 7.04
CA ARG A 275 13.12 -11.60 5.97
C ARG A 275 14.42 -12.35 6.25
N ALA A 276 14.90 -12.32 7.50
CA ALA A 276 16.13 -13.02 7.87
C ALA A 276 16.00 -14.53 7.63
N LEU A 277 14.90 -15.15 8.08
CA LEU A 277 14.65 -16.56 7.86
C LEU A 277 14.47 -16.88 6.38
N ARG A 278 13.65 -16.10 5.66
CA ARG A 278 13.45 -16.27 4.21
C ARG A 278 14.76 -16.19 3.42
N THR A 279 15.69 -15.34 3.83
CA THR A 279 17.03 -15.24 3.22
C THR A 279 17.84 -16.52 3.42
N VAL A 280 17.85 -17.08 4.63
CA VAL A 280 18.56 -18.32 4.92
C VAL A 280 17.92 -19.51 4.20
N VAL A 281 16.59 -19.60 4.19
CA VAL A 281 15.84 -20.66 3.48
C VAL A 281 16.14 -20.63 1.99
N ARG A 282 16.07 -19.45 1.35
CA ARG A 282 16.41 -19.31 -0.08
C ARG A 282 17.83 -19.76 -0.39
N ARG A 283 18.79 -19.37 0.44
CA ARG A 283 20.17 -19.84 0.32
C ARG A 283 20.25 -21.37 0.43
N PHE A 284 19.60 -21.95 1.45
CA PHE A 284 19.58 -23.40 1.64
C PHE A 284 19.00 -24.12 0.42
N VAL A 285 17.84 -23.68 -0.09
CA VAL A 285 17.21 -24.25 -1.29
C VAL A 285 18.15 -24.16 -2.48
N ARG A 286 18.66 -22.96 -2.81
CA ARG A 286 19.58 -22.77 -3.93
C ARG A 286 20.83 -23.66 -3.84
N ASP A 287 21.39 -23.79 -2.64
CA ASP A 287 22.63 -24.55 -2.44
C ASP A 287 22.40 -26.08 -2.47
N HIS A 288 21.15 -26.55 -2.36
CA HIS A 288 20.78 -27.98 -2.31
C HIS A 288 19.76 -28.39 -3.39
N ASP A 289 19.44 -27.53 -4.34
CA ASP A 289 18.51 -27.81 -5.43
C ASP A 289 19.17 -28.73 -6.46
N ALA A 290 19.02 -30.03 -6.25
CA ALA A 290 19.54 -31.09 -7.10
C ALA A 290 18.37 -31.92 -7.67
N PRO A 291 18.49 -32.42 -8.92
CA PRO A 291 17.46 -33.27 -9.50
C PRO A 291 17.29 -34.53 -8.65
N LEU A 292 16.04 -34.94 -8.44
CA LEU A 292 15.72 -36.21 -7.79
C LEU A 292 16.40 -37.34 -8.57
N SER A 293 17.04 -38.26 -7.86
CA SER A 293 17.54 -39.49 -8.50
C SER A 293 16.36 -40.23 -9.16
N PRO A 294 16.54 -40.77 -10.37
CA PRO A 294 15.49 -41.56 -11.01
C PRO A 294 15.10 -42.71 -10.09
N ALA A 295 13.79 -42.98 -9.98
CA ALA A 295 13.31 -44.13 -9.24
C ALA A 295 14.05 -45.38 -9.72
N PRO A 296 14.45 -46.30 -8.81
CA PRO A 296 15.08 -47.54 -9.23
C PRO A 296 14.17 -48.22 -10.25
N SER A 297 14.71 -48.49 -11.45
CA SER A 297 13.92 -49.18 -12.48
C SER A 297 13.54 -50.55 -11.93
N ASP A 298 12.23 -50.84 -11.87
CA ASP A 298 11.74 -52.20 -11.65
C ASP A 298 12.25 -53.07 -12.80
N ALA A 299 13.44 -53.66 -12.60
CA ALA A 299 13.99 -54.66 -13.49
C ALA A 299 13.07 -55.89 -13.41
N ARG A 300 12.27 -56.07 -14.46
CA ARG A 300 11.51 -57.29 -14.72
C ARG A 300 12.44 -58.43 -15.13
#